data_AF-A0A2K3V1R7-F1
#
_entry.id   AF-A0A2K3V1R7-F1
#
_cell.length_a   1.000
_cell.length_b   1.000
_cell.length_c   1.000
_cell.angle_alpha   90.00
_cell.angle_beta   90.00
_cell.angle_gamma   90.00
#
_symmetry.space_group_name_H-M   'P 1'
#
loop_
_entity.id
_entity.type
_entity.pdbx_description
1 polymer ?
#
loop_
_entity_poly.entity_id
_entity_poly.type
_entity_poly.pdbx_seq_one_letter_code
_entity_poly.pdbx_strand_id
1 'polypeptide(L)'
;MLSSTIRRALRPAALSVLAVSLSGCAWGAFLSPLTALERSVNGLYEGIGVGGTGRVPYRLTLTIQEREGRAAGVLTNLESRKSYAASGTFRKAAQGGALELQMYENGDQHRANLHAVVAGEKINGTLRTVLLGKELLGYVVELNKVGAAPAAVPASPTTPTPPPPANP
;
A
#
# COMPACT_ATOMS: atom_id res chain seq x y z
N MET A 1 71.20 -9.26 48.31
CA MET A 1 69.93 -8.63 48.73
C MET A 1 69.55 -7.61 47.66
N LEU A 2 68.77 -8.03 46.67
CA LEU A 2 67.35 -7.65 46.42
C LEU A 2 67.12 -6.15 46.16
N SER A 3 66.87 -5.77 44.89
CA SER A 3 65.52 -5.40 44.44
C SER A 3 65.52 -4.75 43.05
N SER A 4 64.83 -5.43 42.12
CA SER A 4 64.04 -4.94 40.98
C SER A 4 63.71 -3.44 40.94
N THR A 5 63.77 -2.82 39.76
CA THR A 5 62.60 -2.15 39.13
C THR A 5 62.84 -1.86 37.64
N ILE A 6 62.27 -2.73 36.79
CA ILE A 6 62.02 -2.52 35.36
C ILE A 6 60.80 -1.60 35.22
N ARG A 7 60.92 -0.41 34.61
CA ARG A 7 59.77 0.31 34.05
C ARG A 7 60.18 1.03 32.74
N ARG A 8 59.75 0.54 31.57
CA ARG A 8 58.43 0.76 30.93
C ARG A 8 58.47 1.96 29.96
N ALA A 9 58.92 1.73 28.74
CA ALA A 9 58.73 2.67 27.63
C ALA A 9 58.43 1.89 26.34
N LEU A 10 57.28 1.22 26.31
CA LEU A 10 56.72 0.64 25.09
C LEU A 10 55.24 0.99 25.07
N ARG A 11 54.85 2.03 24.32
CA ARG A 11 53.51 2.23 23.74
C ARG A 11 53.40 3.56 22.98
N PRO A 12 53.65 3.56 21.66
CA PRO A 12 52.94 4.44 20.73
C PRO A 12 52.03 3.64 19.78
N ALA A 13 51.76 2.36 20.05
CA ALA A 13 51.03 1.45 19.15
C ALA A 13 49.55 1.24 19.50
N ALA A 14 48.97 2.07 20.39
CA ALA A 14 47.58 1.88 20.86
C ALA A 14 46.54 2.74 20.12
N LEU A 15 46.96 3.72 19.31
CA LEU A 15 46.05 4.68 18.67
C LEU A 15 45.55 4.23 17.29
N SER A 16 46.31 3.42 16.56
CA SER A 16 45.98 3.07 15.17
C SER A 16 44.91 1.98 15.01
N VAL A 17 44.57 1.24 16.08
CA VAL A 17 43.57 0.17 16.04
C VAL A 17 42.14 0.69 16.28
N LEU A 18 42.01 1.89 16.86
CA LEU A 18 40.70 2.50 17.16
C LEU A 18 40.02 3.13 15.94
N ALA A 19 40.75 3.47 14.88
CA ALA A 19 40.15 4.11 13.71
C ALA A 19 39.37 3.12 12.81
N VAL A 20 39.76 1.85 12.78
CA VAL A 20 39.12 0.83 11.92
C VAL A 20 37.86 0.23 12.56
N SER A 21 37.72 0.31 13.89
CA SER A 21 36.50 -0.15 14.57
C SER A 21 35.34 0.85 14.49
N LEU A 22 35.58 2.10 14.10
CA LEU A 22 34.53 3.13 13.92
C LEU A 22 33.97 3.19 12.49
N SER A 23 34.66 2.61 11.49
CA SER A 23 34.15 2.50 10.11
C SER A 23 33.16 1.34 9.89
N GLY A 24 32.85 0.56 10.93
CA GLY A 24 31.98 -0.62 10.84
C GLY A 24 30.46 -0.36 10.93
N CYS A 25 30.02 0.87 11.23
CA CYS A 25 28.60 1.18 11.48
C CYS A 25 27.97 2.09 10.41
N ALA A 26 28.40 1.98 9.15
CA ALA A 26 27.77 2.69 8.03
C ALA A 26 27.11 1.76 7.00
N TRP A 27 26.98 0.47 7.31
CA TRP A 27 25.94 -0.37 6.70
C TRP A 27 24.63 -0.08 7.42
N GLY A 28 24.13 1.13 7.15
CA GLY A 28 22.89 1.64 7.67
C GLY A 28 21.80 0.62 7.43
N ALA A 29 21.30 0.05 8.51
CA ALA A 29 20.06 -0.66 8.54
C ALA A 29 19.02 0.20 7.82
N PHE A 30 18.67 -0.18 6.59
CA PHE A 30 17.48 0.26 5.88
C PHE A 30 16.27 -0.32 6.65
N LEU A 31 16.12 0.09 7.90
CA LEU A 31 14.88 0.02 8.66
C LEU A 31 13.96 1.06 8.03
N SER A 32 13.53 0.79 6.80
CA SER A 32 12.40 1.52 6.24
C SER A 32 11.28 1.39 7.25
N PRO A 33 10.67 2.51 7.69
CA PRO A 33 9.56 2.45 8.64
C PRO A 33 8.37 1.67 8.07
N LEU A 34 8.35 1.44 6.75
CA LEU A 34 7.39 0.59 6.07
C LEU A 34 7.96 -0.78 5.71
N THR A 35 7.17 -1.83 5.95
CA THR A 35 7.46 -3.17 5.45
C THR A 35 7.37 -3.23 3.92
N ALA A 36 7.90 -4.30 3.30
CA ALA A 36 7.78 -4.49 1.84
C ALA A 36 6.32 -4.61 1.39
N LEU A 37 5.47 -5.21 2.23
CA LEU A 37 4.03 -5.34 2.01
C LEU A 37 3.34 -3.97 2.09
N GLU A 38 3.65 -3.18 3.12
CA GLU A 38 3.06 -1.85 3.28
C GLU A 38 3.41 -0.95 2.10
N ARG A 39 4.63 -1.04 1.55
CA ARG A 39 5.01 -0.29 0.34
C ARG A 39 4.25 -0.74 -0.91
N SER A 40 4.02 -2.04 -1.07
CA SER A 40 3.32 -2.55 -2.24
C SER A 40 1.81 -2.31 -2.17
N VAL A 41 1.21 -2.30 -0.98
CA VAL A 41 -0.25 -2.23 -0.81
C VAL A 41 -0.77 -0.85 -0.41
N ASN A 42 0.01 -0.03 0.29
CA ASN A 42 -0.47 1.31 0.65
C ASN A 42 -0.51 2.20 -0.58
N GLY A 43 -1.56 3.01 -0.70
CA GLY A 43 -1.72 3.94 -1.83
C GLY A 43 -3.17 4.22 -2.18
N LEU A 44 -3.34 4.80 -3.37
CA LEU A 44 -4.64 5.14 -3.93
C LEU A 44 -5.12 4.01 -4.83
N TYR A 45 -6.40 3.67 -4.73
CA TYR A 45 -7.07 2.68 -5.56
C TYR A 45 -8.31 3.30 -6.19
N GLU A 46 -8.60 2.96 -7.44
CA GLU A 46 -9.79 3.42 -8.16
C GLU A 46 -10.46 2.26 -8.89
N GLY A 47 -11.78 2.32 -8.99
CA GLY A 47 -12.52 1.31 -9.73
C GLY A 47 -14.01 1.48 -9.60
N ILE A 48 -14.74 0.38 -9.76
CA ILE A 48 -16.20 0.39 -9.88
C ILE A 48 -16.79 -0.61 -8.90
N GLY A 49 -17.81 -0.16 -8.16
CA GLY A 49 -18.72 -1.03 -7.43
C GLY A 49 -19.95 -1.32 -8.27
N VAL A 50 -20.34 -2.58 -8.39
CA VAL A 50 -21.54 -3.03 -9.09
C VAL A 50 -22.51 -3.62 -8.09
N GLY A 51 -23.72 -3.07 -8.03
CA GLY A 51 -24.77 -3.53 -7.11
C GLY A 51 -26.17 -3.31 -7.68
N GLY A 52 -27.19 -3.56 -6.85
CA GLY A 52 -28.60 -3.50 -7.28
C GLY A 52 -29.07 -2.12 -7.78
N THR A 53 -28.35 -1.05 -7.43
CA THR A 53 -28.62 0.33 -7.87
C THR A 53 -27.83 0.74 -9.11
N GLY A 54 -26.94 -0.12 -9.62
CA GLY A 54 -26.12 0.15 -10.79
C GLY A 54 -24.61 0.10 -10.52
N ARG A 55 -23.86 0.83 -11.37
CA ARG A 55 -22.40 0.90 -11.36
C ARG A 55 -21.96 2.24 -10.80
N VAL A 56 -21.21 2.22 -9.71
CA VAL A 56 -20.76 3.43 -9.00
C VAL A 56 -19.24 3.48 -8.98
N PRO A 57 -18.60 4.55 -9.49
CA PRO A 57 -17.16 4.72 -9.45
C PRO A 57 -16.69 5.12 -8.04
N TYR A 58 -15.65 4.44 -7.55
CA TYR A 58 -15.08 4.65 -6.22
C TYR A 58 -13.57 4.90 -6.27
N ARG A 59 -13.08 5.67 -5.30
CA ARG A 59 -11.66 5.90 -5.02
C ARG A 59 -11.38 5.60 -3.56
N LEU A 60 -10.42 4.72 -3.27
CA LEU A 60 -10.01 4.35 -1.92
C LEU A 60 -8.54 4.73 -1.70
N THR A 61 -8.28 5.61 -0.75
CA THR A 61 -6.92 5.76 -0.20
C THR A 61 -6.76 4.76 0.93
N LEU A 62 -5.81 3.83 0.82
CA LEU A 62 -5.58 2.75 1.79
C LEU A 62 -4.23 2.89 2.47
N THR A 63 -4.24 2.75 3.79
CA THR A 63 -3.05 2.64 4.64
C THR A 63 -3.18 1.43 5.55
N ILE A 64 -2.23 0.50 5.43
CA ILE A 64 -2.13 -0.71 6.24
C ILE A 64 -0.94 -0.54 7.20
N GLN A 65 -1.14 -1.00 8.42
CA GLN A 65 -0.10 -1.18 9.43
C GLN A 65 -0.01 -2.68 9.73
N GLU A 66 0.96 -3.35 9.10
CA GLU A 66 1.14 -4.80 9.18
C GLU A 66 1.40 -5.25 10.63
N ARG A 67 2.23 -4.50 11.36
CA ARG A 67 2.58 -4.81 12.75
C ARG A 67 1.38 -4.72 13.69
N GLU A 68 0.45 -3.81 13.45
CA GLU A 68 -0.75 -3.63 14.27
C GLU A 68 -1.94 -4.48 13.79
N GLY A 69 -1.85 -5.07 12.59
CA GLY A 69 -2.97 -5.76 11.96
C GLY A 69 -4.15 -4.82 11.68
N ARG A 70 -3.86 -3.55 11.39
CA ARG A 70 -4.85 -2.49 11.19
C ARG A 70 -4.82 -1.97 9.77
N ALA A 71 -5.99 -1.53 9.30
CA ALA A 71 -6.12 -0.80 8.06
C ALA A 71 -7.00 0.43 8.26
N ALA A 72 -6.63 1.51 7.62
CA ALA A 72 -7.35 2.78 7.63
C ALA A 72 -7.35 3.36 6.22
N GLY A 73 -8.30 4.26 5.95
CA GLY A 73 -8.41 4.85 4.64
C GLY A 73 -9.54 5.84 4.49
N VAL A 74 -9.75 6.27 3.26
CA VAL A 74 -10.89 7.08 2.88
C VAL A 74 -11.47 6.54 1.58
N LEU A 75 -12.72 6.12 1.60
CA LEU A 75 -13.47 5.74 0.40
C LEU A 75 -14.26 6.96 -0.08
N THR A 76 -14.08 7.35 -1.32
CA THR A 76 -14.83 8.42 -1.98
C THR A 76 -15.68 7.84 -3.08
N ASN A 77 -16.97 8.13 -3.04
CA ASN A 77 -17.86 7.91 -4.17
C ASN A 77 -17.63 9.05 -5.17
N LEU A 78 -17.14 8.73 -6.37
CA LEU A 78 -16.75 9.74 -7.37
C LEU A 78 -17.96 10.38 -8.07
N GLU A 79 -19.11 9.71 -8.05
CA GLU A 79 -20.36 10.22 -8.62
C GLU A 79 -21.02 11.26 -7.71
N SER A 80 -21.20 10.92 -6.43
CA SER A 80 -21.81 11.81 -5.43
C SER A 80 -20.82 12.74 -4.72
N ARG A 81 -19.50 12.52 -4.91
CA ARG A 81 -18.40 13.20 -4.21
C ARG A 81 -18.43 13.06 -2.68
N LYS A 82 -19.20 12.10 -2.17
CA LYS A 82 -19.22 11.78 -0.74
C LYS A 82 -17.99 10.98 -0.33
N SER A 83 -17.44 11.31 0.84
CA SER A 83 -16.26 10.66 1.39
C SER A 83 -16.60 9.97 2.71
N TYR A 84 -16.03 8.79 2.92
CA TYR A 84 -16.24 7.97 4.09
C TYR A 84 -14.88 7.61 4.70
N ALA A 85 -14.69 7.94 5.98
CA ALA A 85 -13.51 7.53 6.72
C ALA A 85 -13.61 6.03 6.99
N ALA A 86 -12.60 5.26 6.58
CA ALA A 86 -12.55 3.82 6.72
C ALA A 86 -11.54 3.43 7.80
N SER A 87 -11.92 2.51 8.68
CA SER A 87 -11.03 1.95 9.70
C SER A 87 -11.39 0.50 9.99
N GLY A 88 -10.40 -0.31 10.35
CA GLY A 88 -10.64 -1.71 10.68
C GLY A 88 -9.39 -2.55 10.71
N THR A 89 -9.53 -3.82 10.35
CA THR A 89 -8.48 -4.83 10.52
C THR A 89 -7.90 -5.30 9.20
N PHE A 90 -6.62 -5.65 9.25
CA PHE A 90 -5.89 -6.26 8.16
C PHE A 90 -5.32 -7.60 8.63
N ARG A 91 -5.59 -8.67 7.87
CA ARG A 91 -5.02 -10.00 8.11
C ARG A 91 -4.14 -10.38 6.93
N LYS A 92 -2.83 -10.40 7.16
CA LYS A 92 -1.84 -10.73 6.12
C LYS A 92 -2.07 -12.13 5.54
N ALA A 93 -1.98 -12.21 4.22
CA ALA A 93 -1.91 -13.43 3.44
C ALA A 93 -0.74 -13.32 2.44
N ALA A 94 -0.37 -14.41 1.76
CA ALA A 94 0.87 -14.53 0.97
C ALA A 94 1.34 -13.24 0.23
N GLN A 95 0.53 -12.70 -0.69
CA GLN A 95 0.87 -11.55 -1.54
C GLN A 95 0.03 -10.30 -1.22
N GLY A 96 -0.56 -10.25 -0.01
CA GLY A 96 -1.56 -9.25 0.35
C GLY A 96 -2.26 -9.58 1.66
N GLY A 97 -3.59 -9.55 1.68
CA GLY A 97 -4.36 -9.93 2.86
C GLY A 97 -5.85 -9.61 2.79
N ALA A 98 -6.58 -10.05 3.82
CA ALA A 98 -7.98 -9.70 4.00
C ALA A 98 -8.11 -8.34 4.70
N LEU A 99 -9.03 -7.53 4.21
CA LEU A 99 -9.40 -6.21 4.70
C LEU A 99 -10.85 -6.25 5.21
N GLU A 100 -11.02 -5.81 6.43
CA GLU A 100 -12.31 -5.70 7.09
C GLU A 100 -12.45 -4.26 7.59
N LEU A 101 -13.07 -3.39 6.79
CA LEU A 101 -13.15 -1.96 7.07
C LEU A 101 -14.59 -1.53 7.36
N GLN A 102 -14.77 -0.72 8.40
CA GLN A 102 -16.00 0.00 8.70
C GLN A 102 -15.86 1.43 8.19
N MET A 103 -16.92 1.97 7.63
CA MET A 103 -16.93 3.26 6.96
C MET A 103 -17.88 4.23 7.66
N TYR A 104 -17.37 5.41 7.96
CA TYR A 104 -18.07 6.46 8.70
C TYR A 104 -18.17 7.73 7.87
N GLU A 105 -19.36 8.30 7.81
CA GLU A 105 -19.61 9.65 7.30
C GLU A 105 -19.56 10.61 8.50
N ASN A 106 -18.92 11.77 8.36
CA ASN A 106 -18.77 12.78 9.42
C ASN A 106 -18.11 12.30 10.74
N GLY A 107 -17.48 11.12 10.73
CA GLY A 107 -16.68 10.60 11.85
C GLY A 107 -17.41 9.63 12.80
N ASP A 108 -18.73 9.73 12.91
CA ASP A 108 -19.54 8.93 13.84
C ASP A 108 -20.68 8.14 13.16
N GLN A 109 -21.09 8.52 11.95
CA GLN A 109 -22.20 7.88 11.27
C GLN A 109 -21.72 6.66 10.49
N HIS A 110 -21.92 5.47 11.04
CA HIS A 110 -21.61 4.22 10.33
C HIS A 110 -22.51 4.05 9.09
N ARG A 111 -21.89 3.97 7.91
CA ARG A 111 -22.59 3.94 6.61
C ARG A 111 -22.33 2.71 5.79
N ALA A 112 -21.20 2.01 5.98
CA ALA A 112 -20.90 0.82 5.22
C ALA A 112 -19.83 -0.04 5.88
N ASN A 113 -19.75 -1.29 5.42
CA ASN A 113 -18.66 -2.22 5.69
C ASN A 113 -18.05 -2.68 4.36
N LEU A 114 -16.73 -2.72 4.28
CA LEU A 114 -15.99 -3.30 3.17
C LEU A 114 -15.30 -4.57 3.64
N HIS A 115 -15.72 -5.68 3.05
CA HIS A 115 -15.09 -6.99 3.17
C HIS A 115 -14.33 -7.25 1.89
N ALA A 116 -13.01 -7.17 1.90
CA ALA A 116 -12.21 -7.28 0.68
C ALA A 116 -10.93 -8.09 0.88
N VAL A 117 -10.35 -8.51 -0.22
CA VAL A 117 -9.00 -9.05 -0.28
C VAL A 117 -8.18 -8.09 -1.13
N VAL A 118 -7.03 -7.70 -0.60
CA VAL A 118 -6.02 -6.97 -1.34
C VAL A 118 -4.91 -7.94 -1.74
N ALA A 119 -4.53 -7.92 -3.02
CA ALA A 119 -3.45 -8.73 -3.57
C ALA A 119 -2.68 -7.88 -4.59
N GLY A 120 -1.44 -7.51 -4.25
CA GLY A 120 -0.64 -6.57 -5.04
C GLY A 120 -1.38 -5.26 -5.31
N GLU A 121 -1.68 -5.00 -6.57
CA GLU A 121 -2.29 -3.76 -7.05
C GLU A 121 -3.82 -3.81 -7.18
N LYS A 122 -4.46 -4.89 -6.72
CA LYS A 122 -5.92 -5.05 -6.79
C LYS A 122 -6.56 -5.24 -5.43
N ILE A 123 -7.73 -4.64 -5.27
CA ILE A 123 -8.65 -4.86 -4.15
C ILE A 123 -9.97 -5.37 -4.70
N ASN A 124 -10.37 -6.56 -4.30
CA ASN A 124 -11.63 -7.18 -4.70
C ASN A 124 -12.44 -7.56 -3.47
N GLY A 125 -13.73 -7.23 -3.47
CA GLY A 125 -14.55 -7.49 -2.30
C GLY A 125 -16.01 -7.10 -2.43
N THR A 126 -16.66 -6.98 -1.29
CA THR A 126 -18.04 -6.51 -1.18
C THR A 126 -18.13 -5.31 -0.25
N LEU A 127 -18.71 -4.23 -0.78
CA LEU A 127 -19.09 -3.04 -0.01
C LEU A 127 -20.57 -3.16 0.35
N ARG A 128 -20.88 -3.22 1.64
CA ARG A 128 -22.23 -3.37 2.16
C ARG A 128 -22.65 -2.09 2.85
N THR A 129 -23.66 -1.41 2.33
CA THR A 129 -24.16 -0.18 2.96
C THR A 129 -25.05 -0.52 4.14
N VAL A 130 -24.87 0.23 5.22
CA VAL A 130 -25.67 0.15 6.44
C VAL A 130 -26.73 1.25 6.41
N LEU A 131 -27.98 0.82 6.46
CA LEU A 131 -29.15 1.68 6.55
C LEU A 131 -29.90 1.26 7.81
N LEU A 132 -30.04 2.18 8.77
CA LEU A 132 -30.71 1.93 10.06
C LEU A 132 -30.14 0.73 10.83
N GLY A 133 -28.82 0.54 10.80
CA GLY A 133 -28.15 -0.55 11.52
C GLY A 133 -28.27 -1.93 10.87
N LYS A 134 -28.83 -2.04 9.66
CA LYS A 134 -28.87 -3.27 8.87
C LYS A 134 -28.05 -3.12 7.59
N GLU A 135 -27.28 -4.14 7.24
CA GLU A 135 -26.62 -4.23 5.92
C GLU A 135 -27.66 -4.55 4.86
N LEU A 136 -27.92 -3.62 3.94
CA LEU A 136 -29.03 -3.76 2.98
C LEU A 136 -28.57 -3.84 1.52
N LEU A 137 -27.59 -3.03 1.10
CA LEU A 137 -27.16 -2.98 -0.29
C LEU A 137 -25.70 -3.40 -0.41
N GLY A 138 -25.50 -4.57 -1.02
CA GLY A 138 -24.18 -5.07 -1.38
C GLY A 138 -23.78 -4.59 -2.77
N TYR A 139 -22.56 -4.08 -2.89
CA TYR A 139 -21.88 -3.82 -4.14
C TYR A 139 -20.65 -4.71 -4.20
N VAL A 140 -20.43 -5.40 -5.31
CA VAL A 140 -19.15 -6.04 -5.60
C VAL A 140 -18.21 -4.96 -6.08
N VAL A 141 -17.08 -4.78 -5.40
CA VAL A 141 -16.09 -3.75 -5.73
C VAL A 141 -14.83 -4.39 -6.29
N GLU A 142 -14.35 -3.86 -7.41
CA GLU A 142 -13.03 -4.11 -7.96
C GLU A 142 -12.31 -2.77 -8.08
N LEU A 143 -11.21 -2.61 -7.35
CA LEU A 143 -10.39 -1.40 -7.34
C LEU A 143 -8.95 -1.74 -7.73
N ASN A 144 -8.34 -0.90 -8.55
CA ASN A 144 -6.97 -1.04 -9.03
C ASN A 144 -6.12 0.10 -8.51
N LYS A 145 -4.86 -0.18 -8.16
CA LYS A 145 -3.93 0.81 -7.63
C LYS A 145 -3.63 1.87 -8.70
N VAL A 146 -3.75 3.13 -8.33
CA VAL A 146 -3.45 4.28 -9.19
C VAL A 146 -1.97 4.62 -9.06
N GLY A 147 -1.29 4.81 -10.20
CA GLY A 147 0.16 5.02 -10.24
C GLY A 147 0.97 3.72 -10.36
N ALA A 148 0.30 2.57 -10.38
CA ALA A 148 0.81 1.39 -11.05
C ALA A 148 0.88 1.71 -12.56
N ALA A 149 1.98 1.37 -13.23
CA ALA A 149 2.05 1.53 -14.68
C ALA A 149 0.84 0.82 -15.31
N PRO A 150 0.05 1.49 -16.18
CA PRO A 150 -1.12 0.86 -16.77
C PRO A 150 -0.68 -0.42 -17.48
N ALA A 151 -1.38 -1.53 -17.20
CA ALA A 151 -1.24 -2.73 -18.00
C ALA A 151 -1.42 -2.32 -19.47
N ALA A 152 -0.36 -2.52 -20.28
CA ALA A 152 -0.34 -2.12 -21.67
C ALA A 152 -1.57 -2.71 -22.36
N VAL A 153 -2.49 -1.83 -22.79
CA VAL A 153 -3.55 -2.21 -23.73
C VAL A 153 -2.82 -2.75 -24.97
N PRO A 154 -3.09 -3.98 -25.44
CA PRO A 154 -2.48 -4.43 -26.68
C PRO A 154 -2.84 -3.43 -27.77
N ALA A 155 -1.81 -2.85 -28.40
CA ALA A 155 -1.98 -1.94 -29.51
C ALA A 155 -2.88 -2.61 -30.55
N SER A 156 -4.03 -2.00 -30.84
CA SER A 156 -4.85 -2.43 -31.96
C SER A 156 -3.99 -2.36 -33.22
N PRO A 157 -4.04 -3.37 -34.12
CA PRO A 157 -3.22 -3.36 -35.32
C PRO A 157 -3.57 -2.13 -36.16
N THR A 158 -2.59 -1.26 -36.38
CA THR A 158 -2.70 -0.15 -37.33
C THR A 158 -2.91 -0.74 -38.72
N THR A 159 -4.02 -0.39 -39.35
CA THR A 159 -4.29 -0.70 -40.75
C THR A 159 -3.23 0.00 -41.61
N PRO A 160 -2.53 -0.70 -42.52
CA PRO A 160 -1.56 -0.05 -43.39
C PRO A 160 -2.28 0.91 -44.35
N THR A 161 -1.86 2.18 -44.35
CA THR A 161 -2.30 3.20 -45.31
C THR A 161 -2.02 2.73 -46.74
N PRO A 162 -2.98 2.76 -47.67
CA PRO A 162 -2.74 2.35 -49.05
C PRO A 162 -1.73 3.30 -49.74
N PRO A 163 -0.87 2.77 -50.64
CA PRO A 163 0.09 3.60 -51.37
C PRO A 163 -0.64 4.59 -52.30
N PRO A 164 -0.05 5.77 -52.55
CA PRO A 164 -0.64 6.78 -53.44
C PRO A 164 -0.75 6.24 -54.88
N PRO A 165 -1.74 6.71 -55.66
CA PRO A 165 -1.91 6.27 -57.03
C PRO A 165 -0.72 6.69 -57.89
N ALA A 166 -0.24 5.75 -58.72
CA ALA A 166 0.79 6.02 -59.70
C ALA A 166 0.19 6.80 -60.89
N ASN A 167 0.69 8.00 -61.15
CA ASN A 167 0.39 8.76 -62.36
C ASN A 167 1.34 8.36 -63.50
N PRO A 168 0.86 8.24 -64.75
CA PRO A 168 1.64 8.61 -65.93
C PRO A 168 1.63 10.13 -66.19
#